data_AF-A0A956NAQ2-F1
#
_entry.id   AF-A0A956NAQ2-F1
#
_cell.length_a   1.000
_cell.length_b   1.000
_cell.length_c   1.000
_cell.angle_alpha   90.00
_cell.angle_beta   90.00
_cell.angle_gamma   90.00
#
_symmetry.space_group_name_H-M   'P 1'
#
loop_
_entity.id
_entity.type
_entity.pdbx_description
1 polymer ?
#
loop_
_entity_poly.entity_id
_entity_poly.type
_entity_poly.pdbx_seq_one_letter_code
_entity_poly.pdbx_strand_id
1 'polypeptide(L)' 'MRSVGGAIGIGMVLVAGVIILGTILSGCASVAAYEKEHLADRILSLDAESPEEAREVKWLEAREGSTGGVGGAGGGCACN' A
#
# COMPACT_ATOMS: atom_id res chain seq x y z
N MET A 1 -51.07 11.58 -2.28
CA MET A 1 -50.03 12.37 -1.58
C MET A 1 -48.96 11.51 -0.89
N ARG A 2 -49.29 10.35 -0.28
CA ARG A 2 -48.29 9.46 0.36
C ARG A 2 -47.33 8.72 -0.60
N SER A 3 -47.69 8.46 -1.86
CA SER A 3 -46.81 7.73 -2.81
C SER A 3 -45.69 8.58 -3.43
N VAL A 4 -45.89 9.91 -3.52
CA VAL A 4 -44.90 10.83 -4.11
C VAL A 4 -43.72 11.03 -3.15
N GLY A 5 -43.98 11.08 -1.83
CA GLY A 5 -42.93 11.17 -0.80
C GLY A 5 -42.03 9.93 -0.73
N GLY A 6 -42.57 8.74 -0.99
CA GLY A 6 -41.79 7.50 -1.07
C GLY A 6 -40.86 7.45 -2.29
N ALA A 7 -41.34 7.87 -3.45
CA ALA A 7 -40.54 7.94 -4.67
C ALA A 7 -39.40 8.97 -4.57
N ILE A 8 -39.65 10.12 -3.94
CA ILE A 8 -38.63 11.15 -3.66
C ILE A 8 -37.58 10.62 -2.67
N GLY A 9 -38.00 9.92 -1.61
CA GLY A 9 -37.10 9.32 -0.63
C GLY A 9 -36.19 8.24 -1.22
N ILE A 10 -36.74 7.34 -2.05
CA ILE A 10 -35.96 6.29 -2.73
C ILE A 10 -35.00 6.91 -3.74
N GLY A 11 -35.45 7.90 -4.52
CA GLY A 11 -34.59 8.62 -5.46
C GLY A 11 -33.41 9.31 -4.76
N MET A 12 -33.65 9.93 -3.59
CA MET A 12 -32.59 10.59 -2.82
C MET A 12 -31.57 9.61 -2.25
N VAL A 13 -32.01 8.43 -1.80
CA VAL A 13 -31.11 7.36 -1.33
C VAL A 13 -30.25 6.79 -2.46
N LEU A 14 -30.82 6.61 -3.65
CA LEU A 14 -30.07 6.14 -4.83
C LEU A 14 -29.01 7.15 -5.27
N VAL A 15 -29.36 8.44 -5.30
CA VAL A 15 -28.41 9.51 -5.63
C VAL A 15 -27.29 9.59 -4.59
N ALA A 16 -27.61 9.52 -3.30
CA ALA A 16 -26.60 9.49 -2.24
C ALA A 16 -25.69 8.25 -2.35
N GLY A 17 -26.24 7.08 -2.67
CA GLY A 17 -25.47 5.85 -2.88
C GLY A 17 -24.48 5.95 -4.05
N VAL A 18 -24.89 6.55 -5.17
CA VAL A 18 -24.01 6.77 -6.34
C VAL A 18 -22.88 7.74 -6.01
N ILE A 19 -23.17 8.81 -5.26
CA ILE A 19 -22.15 9.79 -4.83
C ILE A 19 -21.12 9.12 -3.92
N ILE A 20 -21.57 8.34 -2.93
CA ILE A 20 -20.68 7.64 -1.99
C ILE A 20 -19.82 6.61 -2.73
N LEU A 21 -20.38 5.87 -3.68
CA LEU A 21 -19.62 4.90 -4.47
C LEU A 21 -18.55 5.60 -5.32
N GLY A 22 -18.88 6.74 -5.93
CA GLY A 22 -17.93 7.52 -6.74
C GLY A 22 -16.71 8.03 -5.97
N THR A 23 -16.88 8.46 -4.71
CA THR A 23 -15.76 8.99 -3.89
C THR A 23 -14.82 7.91 -3.38
N ILE A 24 -15.29 6.67 -3.21
CA ILE A 24 -14.43 5.55 -2.78
C ILE A 24 -13.50 5.13 -3.93
N LEU A 25 -13.97 5.21 -5.18
CA LEU A 25 -13.18 4.81 -6.36
C LEU A 25 -12.23 5.91 -6.86
N SER A 26 -12.37 7.16 -6.44
CA SER A 26 -11.52 8.28 -6.91
C SER A 26 -10.06 8.23 -6.42
N GLY A 27 -9.70 7.29 -5.55
CA GLY A 27 -8.33 7.11 -5.07
C GLY A 27 -7.42 6.25 -5.97
N CYS A 28 -7.98 5.50 -6.93
CA CYS A 28 -7.23 4.52 -7.72
C CYS A 28 -6.79 5.10 -9.07
N ALA A 29 -5.85 6.05 -9.05
CA ALA A 29 -5.22 6.59 -10.26
C ALA A 29 -3.81 6.03 -10.43
N SER A 30 -3.51 5.49 -11.62
CA SER A 30 -2.13 5.18 -12.02
C SER A 30 -1.44 6.49 -12.42
N VAL A 31 -0.44 6.87 -11.64
CA VAL A 31 0.29 8.13 -11.81
C VAL A 31 1.75 7.81 -12.14
N ALA A 32 2.43 8.63 -12.94
CA ALA A 32 3.84 8.39 -13.26
C ALA A 32 4.72 8.53 -12.01
N ALA A 33 5.84 7.80 -11.98
CA ALA A 33 6.71 7.72 -10.79
C ALA A 33 7.21 9.09 -10.30
N TYR A 34 7.48 10.03 -11.23
CA TYR A 34 7.97 11.37 -10.89
C TYR A 34 6.93 12.24 -10.15
N GLU A 35 5.64 11.97 -10.33
CA GLU A 35 4.57 12.72 -9.64
C GLU A 35 4.40 12.29 -8.18
N LYS A 36 5.05 11.20 -7.77
CA LYS A 36 5.02 10.63 -6.42
C LYS A 36 6.32 10.87 -5.65
N GLU A 37 7.19 11.78 -6.11
CA GLU A 37 8.53 11.99 -5.56
C GLU A 37 8.55 12.20 -4.03
N HIS A 38 7.67 13.05 -3.49
CA HIS A 38 7.58 13.32 -2.05
C HIS A 38 7.14 12.11 -1.22
N LEU A 39 6.38 11.17 -1.80
CA LEU A 39 5.94 9.94 -1.14
C LEU A 39 6.94 8.79 -1.32
N ALA A 40 7.88 8.92 -2.25
CA ALA A 40 8.91 7.94 -2.57
C ALA A 40 10.25 8.26 -1.89
N ASP A 41 10.29 9.23 -0.97
CA ASP A 41 11.49 9.54 -0.20
C ASP A 41 11.92 8.30 0.60
N ARG A 42 13.22 7.99 0.56
CA ARG A 42 13.83 6.88 1.29
C ARG A 42 13.57 6.98 2.79
N ILE A 43 13.46 8.20 3.34
CA ILE A 43 13.17 8.40 4.78
C ILE A 43 11.76 7.89 5.16
N LEU A 44 10.83 7.84 4.21
CA LEU A 44 9.48 7.33 4.41
C LEU A 44 9.35 5.83 4.13
N SER A 45 10.44 5.15 3.73
CA SER A 45 10.44 3.71 3.48
C SER A 45 10.36 2.94 4.80
N LEU A 46 9.31 2.14 4.96
CA LEU A 46 9.05 1.34 6.16
C LEU A 46 10.13 0.27 6.40
N ASP A 47 10.79 -0.17 5.32
CA ASP A 47 11.87 -1.16 5.33
C ASP A 47 13.26 -0.53 5.11
N ALA A 48 13.42 0.78 5.34
CA ALA A 48 14.72 1.42 5.24
C ALA A 48 15.63 1.00 6.40
N GLU A 49 16.34 -0.10 6.22
CA GLU A 49 17.52 -0.44 7.02
C GLU A 49 18.64 0.59 6.79
N SER A 50 19.32 1.00 7.86
CA SER A 50 20.52 1.82 7.70
C SER A 50 21.61 1.01 6.96
N PRO A 51 22.52 1.65 6.20
CA PRO A 51 23.57 0.92 5.50
C PRO A 51 24.50 0.13 6.44
N GLU A 52 24.59 0.53 7.71
CA GLU A 52 25.36 -0.20 8.72
C GLU A 52 24.62 -1.45 9.18
N GLU A 53 23.33 -1.34 9.50
CA GLU A 53 22.47 -2.49 9.84
C GLU A 53 22.36 -3.48 8.68
N ALA A 54 22.22 -2.99 7.44
CA ALA A 54 22.22 -3.81 6.23
C ALA A 54 23.49 -4.67 6.13
N ARG A 55 24.64 -4.05 6.41
CA ARG A 55 25.94 -4.72 6.41
C ARG A 55 26.06 -5.70 7.57
N GLU A 56 25.47 -5.37 8.72
CA GLU A 56 25.40 -6.23 9.89
C GLU A 56 24.60 -7.51 9.59
N VAL A 57 23.41 -7.33 9.06
CA VAL A 57 22.54 -8.45 8.74
C VAL A 57 23.14 -9.32 7.64
N LYS A 58 23.79 -8.71 6.63
CA LYS A 58 24.49 -9.48 5.59
C LYS A 58 25.60 -10.39 6.12
N TRP A 59 26.39 -9.96 7.11
CA TRP A 59 27.41 -10.86 7.67
C TRP A 59 26.79 -11.99 8.49
N LEU A 60 25.70 -11.72 9.20
CA LEU A 60 24.95 -12.74 9.93
C LEU A 60 24.34 -13.76 8.96
N GLU A 61 23.63 -13.31 7.93
CA GLU A 61 23.02 -14.16 6.90
C GLU A 61 24.05 -15.06 6.20
N ALA A 62 25.23 -14.52 5.88
CA ALA A 62 26.29 -15.29 5.23
C ALA A 62 26.80 -16.45 6.11
N ARG A 63 26.69 -16.32 7.43
CA ARG A 63 27.14 -17.35 8.39
C ARG A 63 26.02 -18.27 8.83
N GLU A 64 24.81 -17.75 8.88
CA GLU A 64 23.63 -18.41 9.43
C GLU A 64 22.64 -18.76 8.32
N GLY A 65 23.14 -19.07 7.12
CA GLY A 65 22.34 -19.20 5.90
C GLY A 65 21.07 -20.04 5.99
N SER A 66 20.86 -20.88 7.00
CA SER A 66 19.60 -21.60 7.27
C SER A 66 18.50 -20.81 8.00
N THR A 67 18.75 -19.59 8.49
CA THR A 67 17.83 -18.86 9.40
C THR A 67 16.63 -18.22 8.72
N GLY A 68 16.60 -18.15 7.38
CA GLY A 68 15.58 -17.39 6.67
C GLY A 68 15.91 -15.90 6.72
N GLY A 69 16.08 -15.27 5.56
CA GLY A 69 16.63 -13.92 5.49
C GLY A 69 15.67 -12.85 6.00
N VAL A 70 16.20 -11.67 6.26
CA VAL A 70 15.40 -10.54 6.73
C VAL A 70 14.59 -9.90 5.59
N GLY A 71 13.39 -9.41 5.89
CA GLY A 71 12.59 -8.65 4.92
C GLY A 71 12.06 -9.45 3.71
N GLY A 72 12.08 -10.79 3.76
CA GLY A 72 11.62 -11.62 2.65
C GLY A 72 12.64 -11.78 1.51
N ALA A 73 13.84 -11.18 1.65
CA ALA A 73 14.99 -11.57 0.84
C ALA A 73 15.42 -12.97 1.31
N GLY A 74 15.41 -13.95 0.40
CA GLY A 74 15.44 -15.36 0.74
C GLY A 74 16.63 -15.77 1.62
N GLY A 75 16.34 -16.48 2.71
CA GLY A 75 17.34 -17.24 3.46
C GLY A 75 17.33 -18.69 3.06
N GLY A 76 18.48 -19.34 3.15
CA GLY A 76 18.65 -20.77 2.97
C GLY A 76 19.90 -21.13 2.17
N CYS A 77 20.19 -20.35 1.12
CA CYS A 77 21.18 -20.75 0.12
C CYS A 77 21.90 -19.61 -0.61
N ALA A 78 21.66 -18.34 -0.24
CA ALA A 78 22.29 -17.16 -0.86
C ALA A 78 22.19 -17.08 -2.40
N CYS A 79 21.21 -17.73 -3.03
CA CYS A 79 21.05 -17.78 -4.50
C CYS A 79 20.21 -16.61 -5.08
N ASN A 80 20.23 -15.42 -4.48
CA ASN A 80 19.57 -14.26 -5.09
C ASN A 80 20.41 -13.66 -6.21
#